data_AF-A0A139XCV2-F1
#
_entry.id   AF-A0A139XCV2-F1
#
_cell.length_a   1.000
_cell.length_b   1.000
_cell.length_c   1.000
_cell.angle_alpha   90.00
_cell.angle_beta   90.00
_cell.angle_gamma   90.00
#
_symmetry.space_group_name_H-M   'P 1'
#
loop_
_entity.id
_entity.type
_entity.pdbx_description
1 polymer ?
#
loop_
_entity_poly.entity_id
_entity_poly.type
_entity_poly.pdbx_seq_one_letter_code
_entity_poly.pdbx_strand_id
1 'polypeptide(L)'
;MIVLISKINQLGALKMAEQSNTTYMTSLPEELRTPENIAKIRIIIKQWTQIIAWTWTTFLAFDGDEEKKREEQQLKNYFSSILKKQALARLAAIEYGDPPSAQLAEETSKIIKEVIIANQTAPDIQLTLSDVYQKLTTNDYIFTDPLIQEFRFEVVVDSFTGRIRKDEENQAKYLATIAYPPRPALSEFTVTEEQLNQWVQDNNSGEYLPPSVYIPVSGS
;
A
#
# COMPACT_ATOMS: atom_id res chain seq x y z
N MET A 1 19.77 37.48 -10.65
CA MET A 1 18.81 37.28 -9.54
C MET A 1 18.00 35.98 -9.66
N ILE A 2 17.70 35.49 -10.87
CA ILE A 2 16.92 34.25 -11.11
C ILE A 2 17.69 32.96 -10.74
N VAL A 3 19.02 32.95 -10.89
CA VAL A 3 19.87 31.76 -10.61
C VAL A 3 20.03 31.45 -9.11
N LEU A 4 19.92 32.45 -8.23
CA LEU A 4 20.02 32.22 -6.78
C LEU A 4 18.76 31.56 -6.20
N ILE A 5 17.58 31.94 -6.71
CA ILE A 5 16.29 31.41 -6.24
C ILE A 5 16.15 29.92 -6.62
N SER A 6 16.62 29.53 -7.81
CA SER A 6 16.65 28.13 -8.25
C SER A 6 17.56 27.25 -7.39
N LYS A 7 18.75 27.74 -7.01
CA LYS A 7 19.67 26.99 -6.13
C LYS A 7 19.16 26.84 -4.70
N ILE A 8 18.48 27.86 -4.17
CA ILE A 8 17.88 27.82 -2.83
C ILE A 8 16.72 26.80 -2.78
N ASN A 9 15.89 26.74 -3.83
CA ASN A 9 14.82 25.76 -3.92
C ASN A 9 15.34 24.32 -4.07
N GLN A 10 16.43 24.10 -4.81
CA GLN A 10 17.07 22.79 -4.90
C GLN A 10 17.72 22.34 -3.58
N LEU A 11 18.38 23.24 -2.87
CA LEU A 11 18.98 22.97 -1.55
C LEU A 11 17.92 22.69 -0.47
N GLY A 12 16.77 23.37 -0.53
CA GLY A 12 15.62 23.12 0.34
C GLY A 12 14.99 21.75 0.09
N ALA A 13 14.79 21.38 -1.18
CA ALA A 13 14.27 20.07 -1.57
C ALA A 13 15.21 18.92 -1.18
N LEU A 14 16.52 19.10 -1.35
CA LEU A 14 17.54 18.11 -0.94
C LEU A 14 17.56 17.90 0.58
N LYS A 15 17.52 18.98 1.37
CA LYS A 15 17.48 18.87 2.84
C LYS A 15 16.19 18.23 3.36
N MET A 16 15.06 18.50 2.71
CA MET A 16 13.79 17.85 3.05
C MET A 16 13.78 16.36 2.67
N ALA A 17 14.37 15.99 1.54
CA ALA A 17 14.55 14.59 1.14
C ALA A 17 15.54 13.83 2.03
N GLU A 18 16.57 14.50 2.57
CA GLU A 18 17.51 13.93 3.54
C GLU A 18 16.88 13.76 4.94
N GLN A 19 16.08 14.74 5.39
CA GLN A 19 15.37 14.68 6.68
C GLN A 19 14.23 13.67 6.69
N SER A 20 13.50 13.54 5.58
CA SER A 20 12.50 12.48 5.45
C SER A 20 13.18 11.11 5.50
N ASN A 21 14.26 10.90 4.73
CA ASN A 21 15.06 9.67 4.73
C ASN A 21 15.60 9.27 6.10
N THR A 22 16.05 10.22 6.93
CA THR A 22 16.59 9.91 8.27
C THR A 22 15.51 9.58 9.29
N THR A 23 14.34 10.21 9.20
CA THR A 23 13.19 9.95 10.09
C THR A 23 12.61 8.55 9.84
N TYR A 24 12.53 8.11 8.57
CA TYR A 24 12.05 6.77 8.21
C TYR A 24 12.90 5.64 8.82
N MET A 25 14.22 5.82 8.99
CA MET A 25 15.09 4.74 9.46
C MET A 25 14.95 4.44 10.96
N THR A 26 14.42 5.37 11.75
CA THR A 26 14.35 5.22 13.22
C THR A 26 13.11 4.50 13.74
N SER A 27 12.10 4.32 12.91
CA SER A 27 10.78 3.77 13.27
C SER A 27 10.60 2.29 12.87
N LEU A 28 11.43 1.76 11.97
CA LEU A 28 11.46 0.34 11.67
C LEU A 28 12.04 -0.48 12.85
N PRO A 29 11.63 -1.75 13.04
CA PRO A 29 12.33 -2.70 13.91
C PRO A 29 13.83 -2.73 13.62
N GLU A 30 14.66 -2.86 14.65
CA GLU A 30 16.13 -2.77 14.53
C GLU A 30 16.68 -3.78 13.52
N GLU A 31 16.10 -4.98 13.46
CA GLU A 31 16.51 -6.06 12.56
C GLU A 31 16.25 -5.72 11.08
N LEU A 32 15.32 -4.78 10.80
CA LEU A 32 14.95 -4.32 9.47
C LEU A 32 15.74 -3.09 9.01
N ARG A 33 16.62 -2.51 9.84
CA ARG A 33 17.39 -1.30 9.53
C ARG A 33 18.66 -1.54 8.71
N THR A 34 18.86 -2.74 8.18
CA THR A 34 19.99 -3.02 7.29
C THR A 34 19.77 -2.35 5.92
N PRO A 35 20.82 -1.91 5.21
CA PRO A 35 20.66 -1.29 3.89
C PRO A 35 19.88 -2.16 2.89
N GLU A 36 20.07 -3.48 2.96
CA GLU A 36 19.34 -4.45 2.13
C GLU A 36 17.85 -4.48 2.47
N ASN A 37 17.51 -4.63 3.76
CA ASN A 37 16.10 -4.68 4.19
C ASN A 37 15.39 -3.37 3.90
N ILE A 38 16.07 -2.23 4.06
CA ILE A 38 15.51 -0.91 3.74
C ILE A 38 15.20 -0.81 2.24
N ALA A 39 16.08 -1.28 1.37
CA ALA A 39 15.83 -1.28 -0.07
C ALA A 39 14.61 -2.14 -0.42
N LYS A 40 14.51 -3.35 0.15
CA LYS A 40 13.35 -4.24 -0.03
C LYS A 40 12.07 -3.59 0.48
N ILE A 41 12.09 -3.05 1.69
CA ILE A 41 10.93 -2.39 2.32
C ILE A 41 10.45 -1.20 1.51
N ARG A 42 11.34 -0.42 0.87
CA ARG A 42 10.92 0.67 -0.03
C ARG A 42 10.19 0.17 -1.26
N ILE A 43 10.68 -0.91 -1.89
CA ILE A 43 10.02 -1.55 -3.04
C ILE A 43 8.63 -2.04 -2.62
N ILE A 44 8.57 -2.75 -1.49
CA ILE A 44 7.35 -3.22 -0.85
C ILE A 44 6.40 -2.03 -0.64
N ILE A 45 6.78 -1.02 0.15
CA ILE A 45 5.93 0.15 0.39
C ILE A 45 5.41 0.75 -0.91
N LYS A 46 6.27 0.97 -1.91
CA LYS A 46 5.87 1.46 -3.22
C LYS A 46 4.76 0.59 -3.81
N GLN A 47 4.98 -0.71 -3.91
CA GLN A 47 4.02 -1.63 -4.53
C GLN A 47 2.69 -1.71 -3.76
N TRP A 48 2.72 -1.61 -2.44
CA TRP A 48 1.51 -1.50 -1.62
C TRP A 48 0.72 -0.25 -2.00
N THR A 49 1.38 0.91 -2.07
CA THR A 49 0.70 2.16 -2.44
C THR A 49 0.15 2.11 -3.86
N GLN A 50 0.84 1.44 -4.79
CA GLN A 50 0.39 1.27 -6.17
C GLN A 50 -0.86 0.38 -6.22
N ILE A 51 -0.92 -0.69 -5.43
CA ILE A 51 -2.13 -1.52 -5.30
C ILE A 51 -3.28 -0.72 -4.71
N ILE A 52 -3.05 0.06 -3.64
CA ILE A 52 -4.10 0.90 -3.04
C ILE A 52 -4.60 1.94 -4.06
N ALA A 53 -3.68 2.65 -4.73
CA ALA A 53 -4.01 3.59 -5.78
C ALA A 53 -4.81 2.91 -6.91
N TRP A 54 -4.41 1.71 -7.32
CA TRP A 54 -5.14 0.92 -8.31
C TRP A 54 -6.58 0.72 -7.88
N THR A 55 -6.88 0.36 -6.62
CA THR A 55 -8.28 0.22 -6.16
C THR A 55 -9.12 1.50 -6.33
N TRP A 56 -8.49 2.67 -6.41
CA TRP A 56 -9.16 3.95 -6.58
C TRP A 56 -9.32 4.39 -8.03
N THR A 57 -8.62 3.78 -8.98
CA THR A 57 -8.75 4.14 -10.39
C THR A 57 -9.99 3.51 -11.03
N THR A 58 -10.41 4.06 -12.15
CA THR A 58 -11.33 3.44 -13.12
C THR A 58 -10.60 2.60 -14.16
N PHE A 59 -9.28 2.76 -14.25
CA PHE A 59 -8.42 1.98 -15.13
C PHE A 59 -8.43 0.47 -14.78
N LEU A 60 -8.40 -0.36 -15.83
CA LEU A 60 -8.30 -1.82 -15.76
C LEU A 60 -7.16 -2.30 -16.66
N ALA A 61 -6.29 -3.15 -16.11
CA ALA A 61 -5.14 -3.73 -16.81
C ALA A 61 -5.55 -4.64 -17.98
N PHE A 62 -6.74 -5.23 -17.92
CA PHE A 62 -7.27 -6.17 -18.92
C PHE A 62 -8.38 -5.58 -19.80
N ASP A 63 -8.41 -4.26 -20.05
CA ASP A 63 -9.50 -3.61 -20.80
C ASP A 63 -9.74 -4.16 -22.23
N GLY A 64 -8.76 -4.88 -22.81
CA GLY A 64 -8.89 -5.56 -24.10
C GLY A 64 -9.45 -6.99 -24.07
N ASP A 65 -9.75 -7.55 -22.89
CA ASP A 65 -10.29 -8.90 -22.68
C ASP A 65 -11.53 -8.80 -21.78
N GLU A 66 -12.72 -8.90 -22.37
CA GLU A 66 -13.99 -8.66 -21.64
C GLU A 66 -14.21 -9.60 -20.44
N GLU A 67 -13.73 -10.84 -20.52
CA GLU A 67 -13.83 -11.78 -19.40
C GLU A 67 -12.91 -11.36 -18.26
N LYS A 68 -11.63 -11.11 -18.56
CA LYS A 68 -10.64 -10.69 -17.55
C LYS A 68 -10.91 -9.30 -17.02
N LYS A 69 -11.46 -8.40 -17.82
CA LYS A 69 -11.92 -7.07 -17.41
C LYS A 69 -13.00 -7.18 -16.33
N ARG A 70 -13.98 -8.06 -16.53
CA ARG A 70 -15.03 -8.32 -15.55
C ARG A 70 -14.44 -8.92 -14.26
N GLU A 71 -13.56 -9.91 -14.39
CA GLU A 71 -12.90 -10.51 -13.23
C GLU A 71 -12.02 -9.52 -12.47
N GLU A 72 -11.26 -8.67 -13.16
CA GLU A 72 -10.44 -7.62 -12.56
C GLU A 72 -11.33 -6.64 -11.77
N GLN A 73 -12.48 -6.24 -12.32
CA GLN A 73 -13.43 -5.38 -11.62
C GLN A 73 -14.00 -6.05 -10.37
N GLN A 74 -14.30 -7.36 -10.43
CA GLN A 74 -14.74 -8.14 -9.28
C GLN A 74 -13.65 -8.22 -8.21
N LEU A 75 -12.40 -8.49 -8.62
CA LEU A 75 -11.24 -8.56 -7.74
C LEU A 75 -10.99 -7.22 -7.05
N LYS A 76 -11.07 -6.12 -7.80
CA LYS A 76 -10.94 -4.74 -7.30
C LYS A 76 -11.97 -4.43 -6.22
N ASN A 77 -13.22 -4.82 -6.46
CA ASN A 77 -14.32 -4.65 -5.51
C ASN A 77 -14.13 -5.53 -4.28
N TYR A 78 -13.77 -6.80 -4.47
CA TYR A 78 -13.49 -7.74 -3.38
C TYR A 78 -12.36 -7.25 -2.49
N PHE A 79 -11.22 -6.89 -3.08
CA PHE A 79 -10.06 -6.43 -2.35
C PHE A 79 -10.37 -5.14 -1.56
N SER A 80 -11.03 -4.17 -2.20
CA SER A 80 -11.50 -2.96 -1.51
C SER A 80 -12.47 -3.28 -0.36
N SER A 81 -13.32 -4.30 -0.51
CA SER A 81 -14.28 -4.70 0.53
C SER A 81 -13.60 -5.31 1.75
N ILE A 82 -12.58 -6.17 1.56
CA ILE A 82 -11.88 -6.80 2.68
C ILE A 82 -11.02 -5.78 3.44
N LEU A 83 -10.41 -4.81 2.74
CA LEU A 83 -9.68 -3.71 3.38
C LEU A 83 -10.61 -2.88 4.28
N LYS A 84 -11.76 -2.46 3.75
CA LYS A 84 -12.76 -1.69 4.52
C LYS A 84 -13.32 -2.50 5.69
N LYS A 85 -13.63 -3.78 5.47
CA LYS A 85 -14.17 -4.67 6.49
C LYS A 85 -13.19 -4.82 7.66
N GLN A 86 -11.91 -5.05 7.36
CA GLN A 86 -10.88 -5.18 8.40
C GLN A 86 -10.73 -3.87 9.18
N ALA A 87 -10.67 -2.73 8.49
CA ALA A 87 -10.53 -1.43 9.14
C ALA A 87 -11.71 -1.09 10.06
N LEU A 88 -12.95 -1.33 9.62
CA LEU A 88 -14.15 -1.06 10.42
C LEU A 88 -14.24 -2.00 11.63
N ALA A 89 -13.95 -3.29 11.44
CA ALA A 89 -13.91 -4.25 12.54
C ALA A 89 -12.81 -3.89 13.56
N ARG A 90 -11.63 -3.49 13.07
CA ARG A 90 -10.53 -3.05 13.93
C ARG A 90 -10.89 -1.80 14.73
N LEU A 91 -11.48 -0.80 14.08
CA LEU A 91 -11.95 0.41 14.75
C LEU A 91 -12.97 0.07 15.85
N ALA A 92 -13.95 -0.79 15.55
CA ALA A 92 -14.94 -1.19 16.54
C ALA A 92 -14.32 -1.95 17.74
N ALA A 93 -13.33 -2.81 17.47
CA ALA A 93 -12.59 -3.52 18.51
C ALA A 93 -11.80 -2.59 19.42
N ILE A 94 -11.18 -1.53 18.88
CA ILE A 94 -10.41 -0.54 19.66
C ILE A 94 -11.35 0.37 20.46
N GLU A 95 -12.29 1.01 19.77
CA GLU A 95 -13.10 2.10 20.34
C GLU A 95 -14.18 1.59 21.29
N TYR A 96 -14.74 0.41 21.02
CA TYR A 96 -15.84 -0.16 21.80
C TYR A 96 -15.44 -1.42 22.57
N GLY A 97 -14.21 -1.90 22.43
CA GLY A 97 -13.76 -3.14 23.08
C GLY A 97 -14.52 -4.38 22.61
N ASP A 98 -15.08 -4.38 21.40
CA ASP A 98 -15.98 -5.43 20.90
C ASP A 98 -15.22 -6.72 20.50
N PRO A 99 -15.35 -7.84 21.26
CA PRO A 99 -14.58 -9.05 20.98
C PRO A 99 -14.92 -9.73 19.64
N PRO A 100 -16.19 -9.82 19.20
CA PRO A 100 -16.53 -10.28 17.85
C PRO A 100 -15.84 -9.47 16.75
N SER A 101 -15.79 -8.14 16.87
CA SER A 101 -15.07 -7.29 15.91
C SER A 101 -13.56 -7.53 15.95
N ALA A 102 -12.97 -7.78 17.12
CA ALA A 102 -11.55 -8.13 17.23
C ALA A 102 -11.24 -9.44 16.48
N GLN A 103 -12.08 -10.46 16.66
CA GLN A 103 -11.97 -11.73 15.93
C GLN A 103 -12.13 -11.52 14.42
N LEU A 104 -13.14 -10.76 14.00
CA LEU A 104 -13.38 -10.46 12.60
C LEU A 104 -12.23 -9.70 11.94
N ALA A 105 -11.61 -8.75 12.66
CA ALA A 105 -10.45 -8.01 12.19
C ALA A 105 -9.25 -8.94 11.97
N GLU A 106 -9.03 -9.92 12.85
CA GLU A 106 -7.95 -10.90 12.74
C GLU A 106 -8.21 -11.91 11.61
N GLU A 107 -9.44 -12.41 11.47
CA GLU A 107 -9.84 -13.27 10.34
C GLU A 107 -9.67 -12.54 9.01
N THR A 108 -10.06 -11.27 8.93
CA THR A 108 -9.93 -10.48 7.70
C THR A 108 -8.47 -10.11 7.41
N SER A 109 -7.64 -9.92 8.44
CA SER A 109 -6.18 -9.76 8.29
C SER A 109 -5.55 -10.97 7.58
N LYS A 110 -5.94 -12.19 7.96
CA LYS A 110 -5.48 -13.42 7.30
C LYS A 110 -5.90 -13.46 5.83
N ILE A 111 -7.14 -13.10 5.52
CA ILE A 111 -7.64 -13.02 4.14
C ILE A 111 -6.83 -12.00 3.32
N ILE A 112 -6.55 -10.82 3.88
CA ILE A 112 -5.70 -9.81 3.21
C ILE A 112 -4.32 -10.39 2.92
N LYS A 113 -3.72 -11.08 3.89
CA LYS A 113 -2.43 -11.76 3.70
C LYS A 113 -2.49 -12.80 2.59
N GLU A 114 -3.54 -13.62 2.54
CA GLU A 114 -3.71 -14.65 1.51
C GLU A 114 -3.89 -14.05 0.11
N VAL A 115 -4.60 -12.93 -0.02
CA VAL A 115 -4.76 -12.22 -1.30
C VAL A 115 -3.45 -11.57 -1.76
N ILE A 116 -2.64 -11.05 -0.83
CA ILE A 116 -1.34 -10.42 -1.13
C ILE A 116 -0.25 -11.46 -1.39
N ILE A 117 -0.27 -12.62 -0.72
CA ILE A 117 0.87 -13.54 -0.69
C ILE A 117 0.55 -14.90 -1.30
N ALA A 118 -0.59 -15.47 -0.94
CA ALA A 118 -0.92 -16.85 -1.27
C ALA A 118 -1.53 -17.00 -2.66
N ASN A 119 -1.63 -15.89 -3.42
CA ASN A 119 -2.33 -15.81 -4.69
C ASN A 119 -3.73 -16.45 -4.62
N GLN A 120 -4.37 -16.41 -3.45
CA GLN A 120 -5.72 -16.90 -3.30
C GLN A 120 -6.67 -15.88 -3.89
N THR A 121 -7.59 -16.37 -4.72
CA THR A 121 -8.63 -15.56 -5.30
C THR A 121 -9.85 -15.51 -4.39
N ALA A 122 -10.71 -14.52 -4.61
CA ALA A 122 -12.05 -14.59 -4.04
C ALA A 122 -12.81 -15.80 -4.63
N PRO A 123 -13.85 -16.31 -3.95
CA PRO A 123 -14.77 -17.28 -4.55
C PRO A 123 -15.22 -16.78 -5.93
N ASP A 124 -15.14 -17.66 -6.93
CA ASP A 124 -15.57 -17.41 -8.31
C ASP A 124 -14.76 -16.34 -9.10
N ILE A 125 -13.55 -16.02 -8.66
CA ILE A 125 -12.59 -15.19 -9.41
C ILE A 125 -11.37 -16.05 -9.75
N GLN A 126 -10.90 -16.06 -11.00
CA GLN A 126 -9.66 -16.77 -11.36
C GLN A 126 -8.44 -15.85 -11.35
N LEU A 127 -8.65 -14.58 -11.69
CA LEU A 127 -7.61 -13.56 -11.65
C LEU A 127 -7.11 -13.31 -10.22
N THR A 128 -5.79 -13.36 -10.03
CA THR A 128 -5.13 -12.99 -8.77
C THR A 128 -4.69 -11.53 -8.77
N LEU A 129 -4.41 -10.99 -7.59
CA LEU A 129 -3.83 -9.64 -7.49
C LEU A 129 -2.45 -9.58 -8.15
N SER A 130 -1.68 -10.67 -8.10
CA SER A 130 -0.39 -10.80 -8.79
C SER A 130 -0.56 -10.75 -10.31
N ASP A 131 -1.55 -11.44 -10.88
CA ASP A 131 -1.81 -11.41 -12.34
C ASP A 131 -2.11 -9.99 -12.84
N VAL A 132 -2.92 -9.24 -12.09
CA VAL A 132 -3.18 -7.83 -12.37
C VAL A 132 -1.89 -7.03 -12.24
N TYR A 133 -1.18 -7.19 -11.13
CA TYR A 133 0.00 -6.40 -10.84
C TYR A 133 1.13 -6.58 -11.85
N GLN A 134 1.30 -7.79 -12.38
CA GLN A 134 2.25 -8.12 -13.45
C GLN A 134 1.85 -7.51 -14.81
N LYS A 135 0.57 -7.16 -15.01
CA LYS A 135 0.15 -6.37 -16.18
C LYS A 135 0.36 -4.88 -16.00
N LEU A 136 0.23 -4.39 -14.77
CA LEU A 136 0.43 -2.99 -14.41
C LEU A 136 1.90 -2.61 -14.34
N THR A 137 2.73 -3.53 -13.84
CA THR A 137 4.11 -3.25 -13.46
C THR A 137 5.07 -4.36 -13.91
N THR A 138 6.37 -4.07 -13.89
CA THR A 138 7.42 -5.01 -14.29
C THR A 138 8.04 -5.79 -13.14
N ASN A 139 7.66 -5.49 -11.89
CA ASN A 139 8.23 -6.09 -10.70
C ASN A 139 7.12 -6.37 -9.69
N ASP A 140 7.02 -7.61 -9.23
CA ASP A 140 5.98 -8.15 -8.36
C ASP A 140 6.52 -8.57 -6.97
N TYR A 141 7.60 -7.93 -6.51
CA TYR A 141 8.28 -8.20 -5.24
C TYR A 141 7.36 -8.42 -4.02
N ILE A 142 6.26 -7.65 -3.90
CA ILE A 142 5.23 -7.77 -2.88
C ILE A 142 4.64 -9.20 -2.79
N PHE A 143 4.54 -9.90 -3.91
CA PHE A 143 3.97 -11.25 -3.97
C PHE A 143 5.02 -12.34 -3.76
N THR A 144 6.32 -12.02 -3.88
CA THR A 144 7.38 -13.03 -4.00
C THR A 144 8.44 -12.97 -2.89
N ASP A 145 8.64 -11.83 -2.24
CA ASP A 145 9.69 -11.68 -1.25
C ASP A 145 9.36 -12.41 0.08
N PRO A 146 10.27 -13.23 0.64
CA PRO A 146 10.04 -13.95 1.89
C PRO A 146 9.73 -13.06 3.10
N LEU A 147 10.19 -11.80 3.11
CA LEU A 147 9.91 -10.84 4.17
C LEU A 147 8.40 -10.61 4.33
N ILE A 148 7.62 -10.72 3.24
CA ILE A 148 6.18 -10.47 3.29
C ILE A 148 5.45 -11.53 4.10
N GLN A 149 5.97 -12.76 4.09
CA GLN A 149 5.48 -13.86 4.92
C GLN A 149 5.60 -13.57 6.42
N GLU A 150 6.54 -12.69 6.80
CA GLU A 150 6.77 -12.30 8.20
C GLU A 150 5.78 -11.23 8.69
N PHE A 151 4.98 -10.63 7.81
CA PHE A 151 3.98 -9.62 8.15
C PHE A 151 2.60 -10.21 8.53
N ARG A 152 1.97 -9.61 9.54
CA ARG A 152 0.52 -9.51 9.70
C ARG A 152 0.08 -8.15 9.15
N PHE A 153 -1.14 -8.06 8.61
CA PHE A 153 -1.66 -6.81 8.06
C PHE A 153 -2.75 -6.22 8.94
N GLU A 154 -2.70 -4.91 9.12
CA GLU A 154 -3.76 -4.13 9.77
C GLU A 154 -4.08 -2.92 8.90
N VAL A 155 -5.35 -2.64 8.67
CA VAL A 155 -5.79 -1.55 7.80
C VAL A 155 -6.32 -0.42 8.68
N VAL A 156 -5.90 0.81 8.37
CA VAL A 156 -6.37 2.03 9.02
C VAL A 156 -7.03 2.96 7.99
N VAL A 157 -8.10 3.63 8.38
CA VAL A 157 -8.89 4.52 7.50
C VAL A 157 -8.79 6.00 7.88
N ASP A 158 -8.21 6.30 9.03
CA ASP A 158 -8.07 7.64 9.61
C ASP A 158 -6.70 8.27 9.33
N SER A 159 -5.81 7.58 8.62
CA SER A 159 -4.45 8.01 8.31
C SER A 159 -4.12 7.76 6.83
N PHE A 160 -3.36 8.67 6.23
CA PHE A 160 -2.69 8.48 4.93
C PHE A 160 -1.30 7.85 5.09
N THR A 161 -0.90 7.54 6.32
CA THR A 161 0.42 6.99 6.64
C THR A 161 0.27 5.71 7.48
N GLY A 162 0.66 4.59 6.88
CA GLY A 162 0.87 3.30 7.53
C GLY A 162 2.24 3.23 8.22
N ARG A 163 2.55 2.08 8.83
CA ARG A 163 3.81 1.82 9.54
C ARG A 163 4.14 0.34 9.63
N ILE A 164 5.42 0.00 9.70
CA ILE A 164 5.90 -1.36 9.99
C ILE A 164 6.52 -1.37 11.39
N ARG A 165 6.04 -2.26 12.26
CA ARG A 165 6.54 -2.44 13.63
C ARG A 165 6.67 -3.91 13.98
N LYS A 166 7.30 -4.21 15.12
CA LYS A 166 7.30 -5.57 15.67
C LYS A 166 5.89 -5.97 16.09
N ASP A 167 5.49 -7.20 15.80
CA ASP A 167 4.23 -7.75 16.30
C ASP A 167 4.50 -8.45 17.63
N GLU A 168 4.19 -7.77 18.74
CA GLU A 168 4.45 -8.27 20.10
C GLU A 168 3.31 -9.17 20.60
N GLU A 169 2.15 -9.09 19.96
CA GLU A 169 0.91 -9.69 20.45
C GLU A 169 0.55 -10.99 19.71
N ASN A 170 1.10 -11.20 18.50
CA ASN A 170 0.69 -12.29 17.62
C ASN A 170 1.87 -13.16 17.12
N GLN A 171 1.55 -14.24 16.41
CA GLN A 171 2.54 -15.20 15.88
C GLN A 171 3.37 -14.67 14.69
N ALA A 172 3.03 -13.50 14.14
CA ALA A 172 3.83 -12.86 13.10
C ALA A 172 5.06 -12.17 13.72
N LYS A 173 6.13 -11.95 12.94
CA LYS A 173 7.29 -11.17 13.42
C LYS A 173 7.00 -9.68 13.40
N TYR A 174 6.28 -9.23 12.38
CA TYR A 174 6.06 -7.83 12.11
C TYR A 174 4.59 -7.55 11.81
N LEU A 175 4.14 -6.36 12.18
CA LEU A 175 2.85 -5.81 11.82
C LEU A 175 3.04 -4.70 10.79
N ALA A 176 2.47 -4.88 9.60
CA ALA A 176 2.38 -3.88 8.56
C ALA A 176 0.99 -3.21 8.62
N THR A 177 0.97 -1.94 9.03
CA THR A 177 -0.23 -1.11 8.96
C THR A 177 -0.37 -0.54 7.54
N ILE A 178 -1.44 -0.89 6.84
CA ILE A 178 -1.80 -0.39 5.51
C ILE A 178 -2.75 0.80 5.68
N ALA A 179 -2.34 1.97 5.20
CA ALA A 179 -3.23 3.12 5.12
C ALA A 179 -4.22 2.94 3.96
N TYR A 180 -5.51 2.96 4.27
CA TYR A 180 -6.62 2.90 3.31
C TYR A 180 -7.69 3.94 3.65
N PRO A 181 -7.35 5.24 3.62
CA PRO A 181 -8.30 6.30 3.92
C PRO A 181 -9.42 6.38 2.86
N PRO A 182 -10.50 7.13 3.12
CA PRO A 182 -11.50 7.43 2.10
C PRO A 182 -10.83 7.98 0.84
N ARG A 183 -11.21 7.44 -0.33
CA ARG A 183 -10.75 7.92 -1.63
C ARG A 183 -11.01 9.43 -1.71
N PRO A 184 -10.00 10.27 -1.98
CA PRO A 184 -10.21 11.70 -2.15
C PRO A 184 -11.09 11.99 -3.37
N ALA A 185 -11.80 13.12 -3.34
CA ALA A 185 -12.40 13.65 -4.56
C ALA A 185 -11.27 13.95 -5.56
N LEU A 186 -11.36 13.43 -6.79
CA LEU A 186 -10.30 13.60 -7.78
C LEU A 186 -10.34 14.99 -8.40
N SER A 187 -9.23 15.72 -8.30
CA SER A 187 -9.10 17.09 -8.79
C SER A 187 -7.63 17.51 -8.86
N GLU A 188 -7.35 18.66 -9.47
CA GLU A 188 -6.02 19.28 -9.48
C GLU A 188 -5.54 19.69 -8.07
N PHE A 189 -6.45 19.87 -7.11
CA PHE A 189 -6.12 20.23 -5.73
C PHE A 189 -5.80 19.03 -4.83
N THR A 190 -6.04 17.81 -5.31
CA THR A 190 -5.89 16.57 -4.55
C THR A 190 -4.98 15.59 -5.29
N VAL A 191 -5.58 14.71 -6.08
CA VAL A 191 -4.92 13.80 -7.01
C VAL A 191 -5.85 13.61 -8.20
N THR A 192 -5.28 13.61 -9.41
CA THR A 192 -6.04 13.34 -10.63
C THR A 192 -6.05 11.86 -10.96
N GLU A 193 -7.02 11.44 -11.76
CA GLU A 193 -7.07 10.06 -12.28
C GLU A 193 -5.79 9.72 -13.08
N GLU A 194 -5.27 10.68 -13.84
CA GLU A 194 -4.03 10.52 -14.59
C GLU A 194 -2.83 10.31 -13.66
N GLN A 195 -2.71 11.08 -12.58
CA GLN A 195 -1.65 10.89 -11.59
C GLN A 195 -1.74 9.52 -10.90
N LEU A 196 -2.95 9.05 -10.58
CA LEU A 196 -3.13 7.70 -10.03
C LEU A 196 -2.70 6.63 -11.04
N ASN A 197 -3.13 6.74 -12.30
CA ASN A 197 -2.79 5.77 -13.35
C ASN A 197 -1.27 5.74 -13.61
N GLN A 198 -0.64 6.90 -13.68
CA GLN A 198 0.82 7.01 -13.81
C GLN A 198 1.51 6.38 -12.61
N TRP A 199 1.05 6.66 -11.38
CA TRP A 199 1.64 6.06 -10.18
C TRP A 199 1.53 4.54 -10.17
N VAL A 200 0.35 4.00 -10.48
CA VAL A 200 0.09 2.56 -10.55
C VAL A 200 1.04 1.86 -11.53
N GLN A 201 1.38 2.51 -12.63
CA GLN A 201 2.24 1.97 -13.71
C GLN A 201 3.70 2.42 -13.62
N ASP A 202 4.08 3.15 -12.56
CA ASP A 202 5.41 3.74 -12.43
C ASP A 202 6.46 2.68 -12.10
N ASN A 203 7.07 2.16 -13.16
CA ASN A 203 8.11 1.13 -13.10
C ASN A 203 9.52 1.70 -12.89
N ASN A 204 9.76 2.98 -13.21
CA ASN A 204 11.12 3.45 -13.55
C ASN A 204 11.56 4.76 -12.87
N SER A 205 10.71 5.44 -12.10
CA SER A 205 11.08 6.74 -11.52
C SER A 205 12.24 6.66 -10.50
N GLY A 206 12.53 5.49 -9.94
CA GLY A 206 13.41 5.35 -8.76
C GLY A 206 12.80 5.99 -7.49
N GLU A 207 11.68 6.68 -7.61
CA GLU A 207 10.90 7.26 -6.53
C GLU A 207 10.03 6.16 -5.92
N TYR A 208 10.08 6.04 -4.60
CA TYR A 208 9.25 5.10 -3.85
C TYR A 208 8.04 5.77 -3.18
N LEU A 209 7.99 7.10 -3.20
CA LEU A 209 6.87 7.90 -2.70
C LEU A 209 6.01 8.37 -3.88
N PRO A 210 4.68 8.43 -3.71
CA PRO A 210 3.76 8.86 -4.75
C PRO A 210 3.85 10.38 -5.02
N PRO A 211 3.40 10.84 -6.19
CA PRO A 211 3.44 12.24 -6.59
C PRO A 211 2.46 13.15 -5.82
N SER A 212 1.54 12.58 -5.02
CA SER A 212 0.57 13.32 -4.22
C SER A 212 0.48 12.77 -2.81
N VAL A 213 0.40 13.67 -1.83
CA VAL A 213 0.17 13.35 -0.40
C VAL A 213 -1.18 12.71 -0.13
N TYR A 214 -2.11 12.80 -1.09
CA TYR A 214 -3.42 12.15 -1.02
C TYR A 214 -3.39 10.70 -1.51
N ILE A 215 -2.23 10.19 -1.96
CA ILE A 215 -2.01 8.76 -2.16
C ILE A 215 -1.38 8.21 -0.87
N PRO A 216 -2.03 7.24 -0.20
CA PRO A 216 -1.58 6.75 1.08
C PRO A 216 -0.27 6.01 0.92
N VAL A 217 0.63 6.25 1.86
CA VAL A 217 1.92 5.58 1.96
C VAL A 217 1.97 4.77 3.23
N SER A 218 2.80 3.73 3.25
CA SER A 218 3.32 3.25 4.52
C SER A 218 4.56 4.07 4.80
N GLY A 219 4.44 5.01 5.73
CA GLY A 219 5.61 5.63 6.34
C GLY A 219 6.16 4.68 7.39
N SER A 220 7.08 5.17 8.21
CA SER A 220 7.46 4.50 9.44
C SER A 220 7.44 5.52 10.56
#